data_AF-A0A7G1NTC4-F1
#
_entry.id   AF-A0A7G1NTC4-F1
#
_cell.length_a   1.000
_cell.length_b   1.000
_cell.length_c   1.000
_cell.angle_alpha   90.00
_cell.angle_beta   90.00
_cell.angle_gamma   90.00
#
_symmetry.space_group_name_H-M   'P 1'
#
loop_
_entity.id
_entity.type
_entity.pdbx_description
1 polymer ?
#
loop_
_entity_poly.entity_id
_entity_poly.type
_entity_poly.pdbx_seq_one_letter_code
_entity_poly.pdbx_strand_id
1 'polypeptide(L)'
;MSAVREALDSLRLVDHHCHGTVAADLGRDAFESLLTEGEAWPGISPFDSPVGVAVRRHCAPLLGLPRHAPAGEYLARRSELGPREVQCRFLRAAGTDVFCVDTGYAPHPLTTPREIAEAAGGTSYEVVRLEGVAESVQAAGVEPDAYADLFHAAALEAVRRPGVVGVKSVAAYRTGFDLDPARPAKAEVTEAARRWLTKGGRLDDSVLVRHLLWTAVDLGLPLQLHTGFGDNDIRLHRVDPTHLTDWLHLTAGTIPVLLLHCWPYQRQAAYLAAVFEQVYLDVGLTLHHVGPARADAVLAEALEITPFRKLLYSSDAYGVAEFYHLGALAFRHGLAELLQERVDADELSLPDALRIARWTGRDNALRVYRLPDHGPQDD
;
A
#
# COMPACT_ATOMS: atom_id res chain seq x y z
N MET A 1 21.62 -21.76 -0.54
CA MET A 1 20.36 -21.01 -0.74
C MET A 1 19.32 -22.04 -1.12
N SER A 2 18.13 -22.04 -0.50
CA SER A 2 17.10 -23.04 -0.82
C SER A 2 16.42 -22.73 -2.16
N ALA A 3 15.76 -23.72 -2.76
CA ALA A 3 15.03 -23.55 -4.02
C ALA A 3 13.90 -22.50 -3.90
N VAL A 4 13.22 -22.47 -2.74
CA VAL A 4 12.18 -21.45 -2.46
C VAL A 4 12.79 -20.05 -2.44
N ARG A 5 13.95 -19.89 -1.78
CA ARG A 5 14.63 -18.60 -1.71
C ARG A 5 15.13 -18.13 -3.08
N GLU A 6 15.69 -19.02 -3.88
CA GLU A 6 16.12 -18.70 -5.25
C GLU A 6 14.94 -18.28 -6.15
N ALA A 7 13.82 -18.98 -6.04
CA ALA A 7 12.60 -18.62 -6.77
C ALA A 7 12.06 -17.25 -6.34
N LEU A 8 12.03 -16.97 -5.03
CA LEU A 8 11.62 -15.66 -4.53
C LEU A 8 12.63 -14.57 -4.85
N ASP A 9 13.93 -14.80 -4.87
CA ASP A 9 14.90 -13.76 -5.21
C ASP A 9 14.88 -13.41 -6.72
N SER A 10 14.51 -14.36 -7.58
CA SER A 10 14.40 -14.15 -9.04
C SER A 10 13.01 -13.68 -9.51
N LEU A 11 11.96 -13.87 -8.71
CA LEU A 11 10.59 -13.49 -9.07
C LEU A 11 10.49 -11.97 -9.29
N ARG A 12 9.90 -11.56 -10.41
CA ARG A 12 9.57 -10.15 -10.63
C ARG A 12 8.22 -9.81 -9.99
N LEU A 13 8.23 -8.94 -8.99
CA LEU A 13 7.05 -8.63 -8.18
C LEU A 13 6.06 -7.71 -8.91
N VAL A 14 4.80 -7.76 -8.49
CA VAL A 14 3.78 -6.73 -8.76
C VAL A 14 3.49 -6.05 -7.44
N ASP A 15 3.91 -4.79 -7.31
CA ASP A 15 3.63 -3.95 -6.17
C ASP A 15 2.23 -3.34 -6.35
N HIS A 16 1.23 -3.95 -5.72
CA HIS A 16 -0.15 -3.55 -5.95
C HIS A 16 -0.55 -2.29 -5.15
N HIS A 17 0.32 -1.78 -4.27
CA HIS A 17 0.09 -0.52 -3.59
C HIS A 17 1.41 0.15 -3.18
N CYS A 18 1.67 1.32 -3.77
CA CYS A 18 2.80 2.17 -3.41
C CYS A 18 2.52 3.63 -3.72
N HIS A 19 3.48 4.50 -3.39
CA HIS A 19 3.42 5.94 -3.61
C HIS A 19 4.66 6.49 -4.31
N GLY A 20 4.59 7.73 -4.79
CA GLY A 20 5.76 8.39 -5.33
C GLY A 20 6.87 8.61 -4.30
N THR A 21 8.11 8.77 -4.78
CA THR A 21 9.25 9.18 -3.96
C THR A 21 9.53 10.67 -4.14
N VAL A 22 10.12 11.32 -3.14
CA VAL A 22 10.53 12.72 -3.25
C VAL A 22 11.60 12.86 -4.34
N ALA A 23 11.35 13.74 -5.31
CA ALA A 23 12.23 13.94 -6.47
C ALA A 23 13.43 14.86 -6.18
N ALA A 24 13.42 15.57 -5.04
CA ALA A 24 14.47 16.48 -4.61
C ALA A 24 15.47 15.82 -3.66
N ASP A 25 16.64 16.44 -3.50
CA ASP A 25 17.56 16.07 -2.43
C ASP A 25 16.91 16.28 -1.06
N LEU A 26 17.10 15.29 -0.19
CA LEU A 26 16.62 15.32 1.19
C LEU A 26 17.78 15.64 2.12
N GLY A 27 17.67 16.74 2.87
CA GLY A 27 18.49 16.96 4.05
C GLY A 27 18.16 15.94 5.15
N ARG A 28 18.96 15.93 6.22
CA ARG A 28 18.78 15.00 7.34
C ARG A 28 17.36 14.98 7.89
N ASP A 29 16.85 16.14 8.28
CA ASP A 29 15.54 16.23 8.95
C ASP A 29 14.40 15.74 8.05
N ALA A 30 14.44 16.09 6.77
CA ALA A 30 13.44 15.67 5.79
C ALA A 30 13.55 14.16 5.45
N PHE A 31 14.75 13.59 5.45
CA PHE A 31 14.91 12.15 5.29
C PHE A 31 14.40 11.40 6.52
N GLU A 32 14.78 11.86 7.71
CA GLU A 32 14.37 11.24 8.97
C GLU A 32 12.86 11.30 9.17
N SER A 33 12.21 12.41 8.80
CA SER A 33 10.74 12.51 8.84
C SER A 33 10.02 11.55 7.89
N LEU A 34 10.69 11.08 6.84
CA LEU A 34 10.13 10.09 5.91
C LEU A 34 10.50 8.65 6.28
N LEU A 35 11.34 8.45 7.29
CA LEU A 35 11.75 7.12 7.75
C LEU A 35 10.81 6.55 8.81
N THR A 36 9.82 7.32 9.25
CA THR A 36 8.85 6.97 10.28
C THR A 36 7.49 7.54 9.92
N GLU A 37 6.42 6.82 10.26
CA GLU A 37 5.05 7.34 10.22
C GLU A 37 4.75 8.29 11.38
N GLY A 38 5.61 8.32 12.40
CA GLY A 38 5.45 9.20 13.56
C GLY A 38 5.95 10.63 13.34
N GLU A 39 5.60 11.52 14.26
CA GLU A 39 6.24 12.84 14.33
C GLU A 39 7.70 12.74 14.79
N ALA A 40 8.44 13.84 14.62
CA ALA A 40 9.82 13.94 15.10
C ALA A 40 9.90 13.69 16.61
N TRP A 41 10.80 12.78 17.02
CA TRP A 41 11.05 12.46 18.41
C TRP A 41 12.22 13.32 18.93
N PRO A 42 12.00 14.24 19.90
CA PRO A 42 13.06 15.11 20.39
C PRO A 42 14.26 14.31 20.93
N GLY A 43 15.41 14.46 20.29
CA GLY A 43 16.66 13.79 20.69
C GLY A 43 16.76 12.31 20.31
N ILE A 44 15.80 11.76 19.56
CA ILE A 44 15.81 10.36 19.12
C ILE A 44 15.74 10.34 17.59
N SER A 45 16.76 9.78 16.94
CA SER A 45 16.77 9.65 15.49
C SER A 45 15.96 8.43 15.04
N PRO A 46 15.16 8.53 13.97
CA PRO A 46 14.58 7.37 13.30
C PRO A 46 15.62 6.33 12.82
N PHE A 47 16.90 6.69 12.71
CA PHE A 47 17.98 5.72 12.48
C PHE A 47 18.21 4.73 13.64
N ASP A 48 17.70 5.05 14.83
CA ASP A 48 17.72 4.22 16.05
C ASP A 48 16.43 3.40 16.23
N SER A 49 15.72 3.13 15.13
CA SER A 49 14.57 2.23 15.05
C SER A 49 14.90 0.98 14.22
N PRO A 50 14.06 -0.07 14.25
CA PRO A 50 14.27 -1.26 13.40
C PRO A 50 14.43 -0.92 11.90
N VAL A 51 13.62 0.01 11.37
CA VAL A 51 13.73 0.47 9.98
C VAL A 51 15.01 1.24 9.72
N GLY A 52 15.44 2.09 10.66
CA GLY A 52 16.70 2.81 10.59
C GLY A 52 17.93 1.89 10.55
N VAL A 53 17.91 0.82 11.36
CA VAL A 53 18.92 -0.24 11.33
C VAL A 53 18.86 -1.02 10.01
N ALA A 54 17.66 -1.32 9.51
CA ALA A 54 17.46 -2.01 8.25
C ALA A 54 17.99 -1.20 7.06
N VAL A 55 17.75 0.11 7.00
CA VAL A 55 18.32 1.02 5.98
C VAL A 55 19.84 0.95 6.00
N ARG A 56 20.48 1.14 7.16
CA ARG A 56 21.94 1.10 7.25
C ARG A 56 22.52 -0.27 6.90
N ARG A 57 21.80 -1.37 7.15
CA ARG A 57 22.24 -2.73 6.84
C ARG A 57 22.08 -3.10 5.37
N HIS A 58 20.91 -2.81 4.79
CA HIS A 58 20.48 -3.35 3.50
C HIS A 58 20.54 -2.33 2.37
N CYS A 59 20.37 -1.04 2.67
CA CYS A 59 20.43 0.02 1.66
C CYS A 59 21.83 0.57 1.43
N ALA A 60 22.67 0.64 2.47
CA ALA A 60 24.03 1.19 2.38
C ALA A 60 24.89 0.55 1.27
N PRO A 61 24.90 -0.80 1.08
CA PRO A 61 25.65 -1.43 -0.01
C PRO A 61 25.23 -0.98 -1.41
N LEU A 62 23.95 -0.67 -1.64
CA LEU A 62 23.47 -0.17 -2.93
C LEU A 62 24.00 1.24 -3.24
N LEU A 63 24.38 2.01 -2.23
CA LEU A 63 25.02 3.31 -2.38
C LEU A 63 26.56 3.22 -2.44
N GLY A 64 27.11 2.01 -2.37
CA GLY A 64 28.55 1.75 -2.35
C GLY A 64 29.20 1.90 -0.97
N LEU A 65 28.42 1.90 0.11
CA LEU A 65 28.90 1.97 1.48
C LEU A 65 28.97 0.58 2.13
N PRO A 66 29.83 0.38 3.15
CA PRO A 66 29.77 -0.84 3.95
C PRO A 66 28.41 -0.97 4.67
N ARG A 67 28.01 -2.21 4.96
CA ARG A 67 26.85 -2.48 5.82
C ARG A 67 27.06 -1.79 7.17
N HIS A 68 25.98 -1.25 7.72
CA HIS A 68 25.98 -0.55 9.01
C HIS A 68 26.75 0.78 9.01
N ALA A 69 26.97 1.39 7.85
CA ALA A 69 27.54 2.73 7.75
C ALA A 69 26.80 3.73 8.68
N PRO A 70 27.52 4.62 9.38
CA PRO A 70 26.90 5.67 10.20
C PRO A 70 25.88 6.49 9.41
N ALA A 71 24.81 6.94 10.08
CA ALA A 71 23.73 7.70 9.42
C ALA A 71 24.24 8.97 8.70
N GLY A 72 25.24 9.65 9.27
CA GLY A 72 25.87 10.81 8.64
C GLY A 72 26.53 10.47 7.30
N GLU A 73 27.33 9.40 7.25
CA GLU A 73 27.98 8.92 6.03
C GLU A 73 26.95 8.43 5.00
N TYR A 74 25.90 7.74 5.46
CA TYR A 74 24.81 7.29 4.61
C TYR A 74 24.13 8.47 3.89
N LEU A 75 23.74 9.50 4.64
CA LEU A 75 23.07 10.67 4.08
C LEU A 75 23.99 11.49 3.19
N ALA A 76 25.25 11.69 3.57
CA ALA A 76 26.24 12.37 2.74
C ALA A 76 26.40 11.66 1.39
N ARG A 77 26.55 10.34 1.39
CA ARG A 77 26.66 9.56 0.17
C ARG A 77 25.40 9.61 -0.69
N ARG A 78 24.23 9.59 -0.05
CA ARG A 78 22.94 9.72 -0.74
C ARG A 78 22.84 11.06 -1.46
N SER A 79 23.25 12.16 -0.81
CA SER A 79 23.29 13.49 -1.43
C SER A 79 24.33 13.60 -2.55
N GLU A 80 25.51 12.99 -2.41
CA GLU A 80 26.53 12.98 -3.48
C GLU A 80 26.05 12.31 -4.77
N LEU A 81 25.26 11.23 -4.66
CA LEU A 81 24.71 10.52 -5.81
C LEU A 81 23.54 11.28 -6.47
N GLY A 82 22.81 12.06 -5.68
CA GLY A 82 21.61 12.76 -6.12
C GLY A 82 20.37 11.86 -6.21
N PRO A 83 19.16 12.47 -6.23
CA PRO A 83 17.90 11.77 -6.00
C PRO A 83 17.57 10.78 -7.12
N ARG A 84 17.88 11.13 -8.38
CA ARG A 84 17.57 10.26 -9.53
C ARG A 84 18.39 8.97 -9.52
N GLU A 85 19.68 9.05 -9.22
CA GLU A 85 20.54 7.87 -9.16
C GLU A 85 20.16 6.97 -7.99
N VAL A 86 19.92 7.57 -6.81
CA VAL A 86 19.42 6.86 -5.62
C VAL A 86 18.12 6.11 -5.93
N GLN A 87 17.15 6.81 -6.54
CA GLN A 87 15.88 6.24 -6.94
C GLN A 87 16.06 5.05 -7.90
N CYS A 88 16.83 5.22 -8.98
CA CYS A 88 17.09 4.16 -9.95
C CYS A 88 17.72 2.93 -9.30
N ARG A 89 18.70 3.10 -8.40
CA ARG A 89 19.35 1.97 -7.72
C ARG A 89 18.37 1.17 -6.87
N PHE A 90 17.59 1.84 -6.03
CA PHE A 90 16.67 1.16 -5.12
C PHE A 90 15.49 0.53 -5.86
N LEU A 91 14.88 1.22 -6.81
CA LEU A 91 13.76 0.67 -7.59
C LEU A 91 14.18 -0.52 -8.44
N ARG A 92 15.36 -0.48 -9.07
CA ARG A 92 15.89 -1.64 -9.81
C ARG A 92 16.20 -2.81 -8.87
N ALA A 93 16.79 -2.52 -7.71
CA ALA A 93 17.11 -3.52 -6.70
C ALA A 93 15.88 -4.14 -6.01
N ALA A 94 14.69 -3.52 -6.09
CA ALA A 94 13.45 -4.12 -5.59
C ALA A 94 13.01 -5.33 -6.43
N GLY A 95 13.37 -5.37 -7.72
CA GLY A 95 12.97 -6.45 -8.61
C GLY A 95 11.47 -6.48 -8.89
N THR A 96 10.84 -5.32 -8.98
CA THR A 96 9.40 -5.13 -9.25
C THR A 96 9.19 -4.69 -10.69
N ASP A 97 8.23 -5.31 -11.39
CA ASP A 97 7.88 -4.97 -12.79
C ASP A 97 6.69 -4.03 -12.90
N VAL A 98 5.72 -4.16 -11.97
CA VAL A 98 4.43 -3.49 -12.07
C VAL A 98 4.15 -2.74 -10.77
N PHE A 99 3.73 -1.49 -10.88
CA PHE A 99 3.43 -0.61 -9.75
C PHE A 99 2.01 -0.07 -9.87
N CYS A 100 1.17 -0.31 -8.88
CA CYS A 100 -0.13 0.35 -8.76
C CYS A 100 -0.01 1.51 -7.76
N VAL A 101 0.12 2.72 -8.29
CA VAL A 101 0.52 3.91 -7.53
C VAL A 101 -0.70 4.70 -7.09
N ASP A 102 -0.87 4.90 -5.78
CA ASP A 102 -1.86 5.84 -5.25
C ASP A 102 -1.32 7.28 -5.38
N THR A 103 -1.96 8.05 -6.26
CA THR A 103 -1.61 9.43 -6.62
C THR A 103 -2.30 10.48 -5.75
N GLY A 104 -3.18 10.07 -4.83
CA GLY A 104 -3.97 10.97 -3.99
C GLY A 104 -3.26 11.48 -2.74
N TYR A 105 -1.98 11.14 -2.55
CA TYR A 105 -1.17 11.61 -1.43
C TYR A 105 0.10 12.28 -1.93
N ALA A 106 0.17 13.61 -1.83
CA ALA A 106 1.32 14.38 -2.31
C ALA A 106 1.59 15.61 -1.42
N PRO A 107 1.95 15.44 -0.13
CA PRO A 107 2.38 16.56 0.70
C PRO A 107 3.77 17.09 0.29
N HIS A 108 4.48 16.35 -0.57
CA HIS A 108 5.71 16.75 -1.23
C HIS A 108 5.56 16.67 -2.76
N PRO A 109 6.44 17.32 -3.54
CA PRO A 109 6.60 17.02 -4.95
C PRO A 109 7.15 15.60 -5.12
N LEU A 110 6.23 14.66 -5.31
CA LEU A 110 6.54 13.24 -5.53
C LEU A 110 6.66 12.95 -7.02
N THR A 111 7.43 11.92 -7.34
CA THR A 111 7.45 11.35 -8.68
C THR A 111 6.09 10.78 -9.06
N THR A 112 5.73 10.98 -10.32
CA THR A 112 4.56 10.40 -10.97
C THR A 112 4.69 8.88 -11.11
N PRO A 113 3.57 8.16 -11.37
CA PRO A 113 3.63 6.72 -11.66
C PRO A 113 4.60 6.39 -12.80
N ARG A 114 4.62 7.22 -13.84
CA ARG A 114 5.50 7.03 -15.01
C ARG A 114 6.99 7.12 -14.62
N GLU A 115 7.37 8.10 -13.80
CA GLU A 115 8.76 8.29 -13.38
C GLU A 115 9.27 7.14 -12.50
N ILE A 116 8.39 6.57 -11.65
CA ILE A 116 8.69 5.34 -10.89
C ILE A 116 8.94 4.17 -11.84
N ALA A 117 8.03 3.94 -12.79
CA ALA A 117 8.18 2.86 -13.77
C ALA A 117 9.45 3.00 -14.62
N GLU A 118 9.77 4.21 -15.09
CA GLU A 118 11.00 4.48 -15.86
C GLU A 118 12.27 4.21 -15.03
N ALA A 119 12.29 4.59 -13.75
CA ALA A 119 13.45 4.33 -12.88
C ALA A 119 13.64 2.83 -12.61
N ALA A 120 12.54 2.10 -12.41
CA ALA A 120 12.53 0.66 -12.17
C ALA A 120 12.79 -0.17 -13.44
N GLY A 121 12.51 0.37 -14.62
CA GLY A 121 12.43 -0.38 -15.88
C GLY A 121 11.17 -1.25 -15.97
N GLY A 122 10.05 -0.78 -15.40
CA GLY A 122 8.78 -1.49 -15.31
C GLY A 122 7.61 -0.74 -15.95
N THR A 123 6.40 -1.08 -15.54
CA THR A 123 5.13 -0.47 -15.93
C THR A 123 4.40 0.03 -14.68
N SER A 124 3.68 1.14 -14.79
CA SER A 124 2.86 1.64 -13.70
C SER A 124 1.42 1.88 -14.12
N TYR A 125 0.56 1.80 -13.12
CA TYR A 125 -0.86 2.07 -13.16
C TYR A 125 -1.21 3.02 -12.02
N GLU A 126 -2.34 3.71 -12.15
CA GLU A 126 -2.84 4.66 -11.16
C GLU A 126 -3.97 4.03 -10.34
N VAL A 127 -3.96 4.34 -9.04
CA VAL A 127 -5.07 4.10 -8.12
C VAL A 127 -5.62 5.46 -7.67
N VAL A 128 -6.90 5.70 -7.91
CA VAL A 128 -7.54 6.99 -7.59
C VAL A 128 -8.02 7.02 -6.15
N ARG A 129 -7.52 7.96 -5.34
CA ARG A 129 -8.00 8.20 -3.98
C ARG A 129 -9.30 9.00 -3.97
N LEU A 130 -10.38 8.41 -3.50
CA LEU A 130 -11.72 9.00 -3.57
C LEU A 130 -11.88 10.24 -2.69
N GLU A 131 -11.21 10.30 -1.53
CA GLU A 131 -11.22 11.48 -0.68
C GLU A 131 -10.59 12.69 -1.38
N GLY A 132 -9.53 12.48 -2.17
CA GLY A 132 -8.90 13.55 -2.95
C GLY A 132 -9.81 14.07 -4.07
N VAL A 133 -10.58 13.18 -4.70
CA VAL A 133 -11.60 13.58 -5.69
C VAL A 133 -12.71 14.40 -5.01
N ALA A 134 -13.21 13.94 -3.86
CA ALA A 134 -14.25 14.65 -3.11
C ALA A 134 -13.77 16.05 -2.65
N GLU A 135 -12.56 16.14 -2.11
CA GLU A 135 -11.94 17.39 -1.68
C GLU A 135 -11.69 18.35 -2.86
N SER A 136 -11.37 17.82 -4.05
CA SER A 136 -11.25 18.63 -5.27
C SER A 136 -12.60 19.19 -5.72
N VAL A 137 -13.69 18.40 -5.61
CA VAL A 137 -15.06 18.87 -5.90
C VAL A 137 -15.49 19.96 -4.93
N GLN A 138 -15.16 19.83 -3.64
CA GLN A 138 -15.36 20.91 -2.66
C GLN A 138 -14.57 22.17 -3.05
N ALA A 139 -13.27 22.02 -3.35
CA ALA A 139 -12.40 23.15 -3.67
C ALA A 139 -12.82 23.91 -4.93
N ALA A 140 -13.44 23.23 -5.90
CA ALA A 140 -14.00 23.83 -7.11
C ALA A 140 -15.28 24.66 -6.86
N GLY A 141 -15.89 24.54 -5.68
CA GLY A 141 -17.15 25.20 -5.32
C GLY A 141 -18.36 24.40 -5.80
N VAL A 142 -19.10 23.83 -4.85
CA VAL A 142 -20.28 23.01 -5.12
C VAL A 142 -21.39 23.33 -4.12
N GLU A 143 -22.63 23.37 -4.58
CA GLU A 143 -23.79 23.48 -3.68
C GLU A 143 -24.11 22.12 -3.03
N PRO A 144 -24.56 22.10 -1.76
CA PRO A 144 -24.77 20.84 -1.01
C PRO A 144 -25.69 19.82 -1.69
N ASP A 145 -26.71 20.27 -2.41
CA ASP A 145 -27.68 19.44 -3.11
C ASP A 145 -27.13 18.85 -4.43
N ALA A 146 -26.14 19.51 -5.02
CA ALA A 146 -25.43 19.06 -6.22
C ALA A 146 -24.20 18.18 -5.92
N TYR A 147 -23.73 18.14 -4.67
CA TYR A 147 -22.51 17.44 -4.28
C TYR A 147 -22.45 15.97 -4.74
N ALA A 148 -23.50 15.19 -4.45
CA ALA A 148 -23.49 13.75 -4.74
C ALA A 148 -23.33 13.47 -6.25
N ASP A 149 -24.07 14.21 -7.07
CA ASP A 149 -24.05 14.02 -8.53
C ASP A 149 -22.71 14.48 -9.14
N LEU A 150 -22.16 15.60 -8.65
CA LEU A 150 -20.86 16.12 -9.11
C LEU A 150 -19.68 15.26 -8.64
N PHE A 151 -19.70 14.76 -7.40
CA PHE A 151 -18.70 13.82 -6.91
C PHE A 151 -18.71 12.53 -7.72
N HIS A 152 -19.88 11.95 -7.97
CA HIS A 152 -19.99 10.74 -8.78
C HIS A 152 -19.48 10.96 -10.21
N ALA A 153 -19.82 12.09 -10.83
CA ALA A 153 -19.31 12.44 -12.16
C ALA A 153 -17.78 12.59 -12.17
N ALA A 154 -17.22 13.29 -11.20
CA ALA A 154 -15.77 13.47 -11.07
C ALA A 154 -15.04 12.14 -10.82
N ALA A 155 -15.61 11.26 -10.00
CA ALA A 155 -15.05 9.93 -9.75
C ALA A 155 -15.08 9.07 -11.03
N LEU A 156 -16.18 9.07 -11.77
CA LEU A 156 -16.28 8.39 -13.07
C LEU A 156 -15.27 8.92 -14.09
N GLU A 157 -15.09 10.24 -14.16
CA GLU A 157 -14.08 10.85 -15.03
C GLU A 157 -12.67 10.42 -14.61
N ALA A 158 -12.36 10.47 -13.32
CA ALA A 158 -11.06 10.11 -12.79
C ALA A 158 -10.68 8.66 -13.11
N VAL A 159 -11.62 7.70 -12.97
CA VAL A 159 -11.34 6.29 -13.23
C VAL A 159 -11.36 5.90 -14.71
N ARG A 160 -11.90 6.75 -15.59
CA ARG A 160 -11.84 6.55 -17.05
C ARG A 160 -10.51 6.97 -17.66
N ARG A 161 -9.64 7.64 -16.89
CA ARG A 161 -8.30 8.02 -17.36
C ARG A 161 -7.49 6.77 -17.71
N PRO A 162 -6.73 6.78 -18.82
CA PRO A 162 -5.89 5.65 -19.21
C PRO A 162 -4.92 5.26 -18.09
N GLY A 163 -4.82 3.96 -17.80
CA GLY A 163 -3.90 3.44 -16.80
C GLY A 163 -4.46 3.42 -15.37
N VAL A 164 -5.68 3.88 -15.11
CA VAL A 164 -6.34 3.69 -13.81
C VAL A 164 -6.86 2.27 -13.68
N VAL A 165 -6.51 1.59 -12.59
CA VAL A 165 -6.83 0.17 -12.38
C VAL A 165 -7.62 -0.09 -11.09
N GLY A 166 -7.75 0.92 -10.23
CA GLY A 166 -8.41 0.77 -8.95
C GLY A 166 -8.73 2.11 -8.30
N VAL A 167 -9.41 2.03 -7.16
CA VAL A 167 -9.68 3.17 -6.29
C VAL A 167 -9.16 2.88 -4.89
N LYS A 168 -8.84 3.93 -4.13
CA LYS A 168 -8.40 3.87 -2.74
C LYS A 168 -9.35 4.71 -1.89
N SER A 169 -9.66 4.21 -0.70
CA SER A 169 -10.18 5.03 0.38
C SER A 169 -9.22 5.03 1.57
N VAL A 170 -9.08 6.20 2.17
CA VAL A 170 -8.39 6.44 3.44
C VAL A 170 -9.38 6.66 4.59
N ALA A 171 -10.57 6.04 4.53
CA ALA A 171 -11.59 6.09 5.59
C ALA A 171 -11.01 5.87 7.00
N ALA A 172 -10.02 4.98 7.12
CA ALA A 172 -9.28 4.72 8.35
C ALA A 172 -8.66 6.00 8.97
N TYR A 173 -8.10 6.90 8.15
CA TYR A 173 -7.55 8.20 8.56
C TYR A 173 -8.62 9.27 8.83
N ARG A 174 -9.88 9.05 8.43
CA ARG A 174 -10.93 10.06 8.54
C ARG A 174 -11.86 9.74 9.69
N THR A 175 -12.56 8.62 9.58
CA THR A 175 -13.67 8.25 10.46
C THR A 175 -13.41 6.94 11.20
N GLY A 176 -12.47 6.13 10.71
CA GLY A 176 -12.39 4.71 11.05
C GLY A 176 -13.43 3.89 10.28
N PHE A 177 -13.56 2.62 10.67
CA PHE A 177 -14.42 1.63 10.03
C PHE A 177 -15.74 1.37 10.76
N ASP A 178 -15.94 1.96 11.95
CA ASP A 178 -17.22 1.93 12.66
C ASP A 178 -18.23 2.89 12.00
N LEU A 179 -18.68 2.49 10.81
CA LEU A 179 -19.63 3.20 9.96
C LEU A 179 -20.90 2.36 9.84
N ASP A 180 -22.06 3.02 9.77
CA ASP A 180 -23.29 2.34 9.38
C ASP A 180 -23.09 1.71 7.98
N PRO A 181 -23.32 0.40 7.81
CA PRO A 181 -23.01 -0.30 6.56
C PRO A 181 -23.95 0.07 5.40
N ALA A 182 -25.15 0.58 5.68
CA ALA A 182 -26.16 0.86 4.66
C ALA A 182 -25.76 2.02 3.74
N ARG A 183 -26.23 2.01 2.49
CA ARG A 183 -26.04 3.14 1.57
C ARG A 183 -26.75 4.38 2.14
N PRO A 184 -26.09 5.54 2.26
CA PRO A 184 -26.73 6.76 2.76
C PRO A 184 -27.82 7.22 1.79
N ALA A 185 -28.93 7.70 2.33
CA ALA A 185 -29.98 8.33 1.54
C ALA A 185 -29.50 9.67 0.98
N LYS A 186 -30.03 10.09 -0.19
CA LYS A 186 -29.66 11.36 -0.84
C LYS A 186 -29.76 12.57 0.11
N ALA A 187 -30.81 12.62 0.93
CA ALA A 187 -31.00 13.70 1.89
C ALA A 187 -29.91 13.74 2.99
N GLU A 188 -29.45 12.57 3.46
CA GLU A 188 -28.33 12.49 4.43
C GLU A 188 -27.04 13.01 3.80
N VAL A 189 -26.76 12.63 2.56
CA VAL A 189 -25.56 13.09 1.82
C VAL A 189 -25.60 14.61 1.63
N THR A 190 -26.73 15.18 1.21
CA THR A 190 -26.89 16.63 1.05
C THR A 190 -26.68 17.39 2.36
N GLU A 191 -27.21 16.88 3.47
CA GLU A 191 -27.06 17.52 4.78
C GLU A 191 -25.63 17.39 5.33
N ALA A 192 -24.99 16.24 5.13
CA ALA A 192 -23.57 16.06 5.44
C ALA A 192 -22.66 16.95 4.58
N ALA A 193 -22.94 17.07 3.29
CA ALA A 193 -22.25 17.99 2.40
C ALA A 193 -22.41 19.43 2.90
N ARG A 194 -23.61 19.88 3.27
CA ARG A 194 -23.84 21.22 3.82
C ARG A 194 -22.94 21.52 5.01
N ARG A 195 -22.86 20.60 5.98
CA ARG A 195 -22.00 20.75 7.16
C ARG A 195 -20.52 20.80 6.78
N TRP A 196 -20.06 19.86 5.96
CA TRP A 196 -18.66 19.76 5.57
C TRP A 196 -18.21 20.95 4.71
N LEU A 197 -19.00 21.34 3.71
CA LEU A 197 -18.70 22.50 2.85
C LEU A 197 -18.62 23.81 3.66
N THR A 198 -19.46 23.97 4.70
CA THR A 198 -19.41 25.12 5.61
C THR A 198 -18.17 25.09 6.51
N LYS A 199 -17.81 23.91 7.04
CA LYS A 199 -16.63 23.72 7.89
C LYS A 199 -15.33 23.91 7.13
N GLY A 200 -15.29 23.43 5.89
CA GLY A 200 -14.08 23.36 5.08
C GLY A 200 -13.08 22.29 5.55
N GLY A 201 -11.92 22.25 4.88
CA GLY A 201 -10.84 21.34 5.22
C GLY A 201 -11.08 19.89 4.77
N ARG A 202 -10.33 18.97 5.38
CA ARG A 202 -10.34 17.53 5.07
C ARG A 202 -11.73 16.92 5.22
N LEU A 203 -12.12 16.03 4.32
CA LEU A 203 -13.34 15.22 4.46
C LEU A 203 -13.25 14.29 5.67
N ASP A 204 -14.05 14.56 6.69
CA ASP A 204 -14.12 13.78 7.93
C ASP A 204 -15.55 13.50 8.42
N ASP A 205 -16.57 13.76 7.59
CA ASP A 205 -17.96 13.40 7.88
C ASP A 205 -18.24 11.94 7.51
N SER A 206 -18.74 11.16 8.46
CA SER A 206 -18.99 9.71 8.31
C SER A 206 -20.01 9.36 7.24
N VAL A 207 -21.01 10.21 6.99
CA VAL A 207 -21.99 9.99 5.93
C VAL A 207 -21.32 10.14 4.57
N LEU A 208 -20.43 11.12 4.43
CA LEU A 208 -19.68 11.33 3.18
C LEU A 208 -18.65 10.23 2.95
N VAL A 209 -17.88 9.81 3.96
CA VAL A 209 -16.98 8.66 3.82
C VAL A 209 -17.75 7.40 3.40
N ARG A 210 -18.90 7.14 4.02
CA ARG A 210 -19.79 6.04 3.63
C ARG A 210 -20.29 6.18 2.19
N HIS A 211 -20.63 7.40 1.75
CA HIS A 211 -20.99 7.68 0.36
C HIS A 211 -19.85 7.39 -0.62
N LEU A 212 -18.60 7.70 -0.25
CA LEU A 212 -17.40 7.37 -1.02
C LEU A 212 -17.24 5.84 -1.17
N LEU A 213 -17.41 5.07 -0.10
CA LEU A 213 -17.31 3.60 -0.15
C LEU A 213 -18.38 2.99 -1.06
N TRP A 214 -19.63 3.46 -0.99
CA TRP A 214 -20.68 3.00 -1.90
C TRP A 214 -20.47 3.47 -3.35
N THR A 215 -19.85 4.64 -3.55
CA THR A 215 -19.43 5.07 -4.88
C THR A 215 -18.34 4.16 -5.44
N ALA A 216 -17.39 3.70 -4.62
CA ALA A 216 -16.38 2.71 -5.05
C ALA A 216 -17.02 1.43 -5.58
N VAL A 217 -18.07 0.93 -4.91
CA VAL A 217 -18.86 -0.23 -5.35
C VAL A 217 -19.49 0.04 -6.72
N ASP A 218 -20.10 1.21 -6.90
CA ASP A 218 -20.75 1.59 -8.17
C ASP A 218 -19.74 1.75 -9.33
N LEU A 219 -18.50 2.14 -9.05
CA LEU A 219 -17.43 2.26 -10.06
C LEU A 219 -16.95 0.89 -10.58
N GLY A 220 -17.18 -0.20 -9.85
CA GLY A 220 -16.90 -1.56 -10.32
C GLY A 220 -15.41 -1.92 -10.40
N LEU A 221 -14.53 -1.13 -9.79
CA LEU A 221 -13.07 -1.37 -9.75
C LEU A 221 -12.63 -1.95 -8.40
N PRO A 222 -11.45 -2.61 -8.33
CA PRO A 222 -10.85 -3.00 -7.06
C PRO A 222 -10.71 -1.80 -6.11
N LEU A 223 -11.22 -1.94 -4.89
CA LEU A 223 -11.13 -0.94 -3.83
C LEU A 223 -10.03 -1.32 -2.84
N GLN A 224 -9.04 -0.45 -2.72
CA GLN A 224 -8.05 -0.51 -1.66
C GLN A 224 -8.55 0.25 -0.42
N LEU A 225 -8.40 -0.36 0.75
CA LEU A 225 -8.72 0.24 2.05
C LEU A 225 -7.49 0.21 2.94
N HIS A 226 -6.98 1.39 3.29
CA HIS A 226 -5.92 1.49 4.29
C HIS A 226 -6.42 0.90 5.61
N THR A 227 -5.70 -0.07 6.20
CA THR A 227 -6.12 -0.78 7.41
C THR A 227 -4.97 -0.88 8.41
N GLY A 228 -5.21 -0.47 9.66
CA GLY A 228 -4.21 -0.61 10.72
C GLY A 228 -3.16 0.52 10.74
N PHE A 229 -1.90 0.19 10.50
CA PHE A 229 -0.74 1.03 10.78
C PHE A 229 -0.69 2.28 9.91
N GLY A 230 -0.49 3.44 10.54
CA GLY A 230 -0.25 4.72 9.90
C GLY A 230 0.23 5.75 10.94
N ASP A 231 0.26 7.02 10.53
CA ASP A 231 0.67 8.15 11.38
C ASP A 231 -0.28 8.46 12.56
N ASN A 232 -0.01 9.54 13.28
CA ASN A 232 -0.78 9.93 14.46
C ASN A 232 -2.21 10.46 14.17
N ASP A 233 -2.61 10.58 12.91
CA ASP A 233 -3.98 10.90 12.50
C ASP A 233 -4.88 9.65 12.63
N ILE A 234 -4.31 8.45 12.45
CA ILE A 234 -5.00 7.19 12.71
C ILE A 234 -5.39 7.08 14.19
N ARG A 235 -6.63 6.63 14.41
CA ARG A 235 -7.09 6.14 15.71
C ARG A 235 -7.09 4.61 15.65
N LEU A 236 -5.97 3.98 16.02
CA LEU A 236 -5.72 2.55 15.72
C LEU A 236 -6.87 1.62 16.13
N HIS A 237 -7.50 1.85 17.28
CA HIS A 237 -8.64 1.06 17.77
C HIS A 237 -9.92 1.19 16.92
N ARG A 238 -10.02 2.16 16.02
CA ARG A 238 -11.18 2.41 15.14
C ARG A 238 -10.99 1.87 13.72
N VAL A 239 -9.83 1.29 13.44
CA VAL A 239 -9.45 0.81 12.10
C VAL A 239 -9.22 -0.70 12.07
N ASP A 240 -9.80 -1.42 13.04
CA ASP A 240 -9.94 -2.88 12.95
C ASP A 240 -10.87 -3.20 11.76
N PRO A 241 -10.41 -3.99 10.77
CA PRO A 241 -11.18 -4.25 9.57
C PRO A 241 -12.46 -5.07 9.83
N THR A 242 -12.60 -5.74 10.98
CA THR A 242 -13.82 -6.51 11.31
C THR A 242 -15.06 -5.63 11.45
N HIS A 243 -14.92 -4.33 11.69
CA HIS A 243 -16.05 -3.39 11.65
C HIS A 243 -16.70 -3.30 10.26
N LEU A 244 -16.00 -3.70 9.19
CA LEU A 244 -16.52 -3.73 7.83
C LEU A 244 -17.41 -4.95 7.52
N THR A 245 -17.58 -5.89 8.47
CA THR A 245 -18.26 -7.19 8.23
C THR A 245 -19.65 -7.02 7.60
N ASP A 246 -20.49 -6.14 8.14
CA ASP A 246 -21.85 -5.96 7.63
C ASP A 246 -21.86 -5.28 6.25
N TRP A 247 -20.93 -4.34 6.00
CA TRP A 247 -20.77 -3.73 4.69
C TRP A 247 -20.26 -4.74 3.65
N LEU A 248 -19.36 -5.65 4.04
CA LEU A 248 -18.88 -6.74 3.19
C LEU A 248 -19.99 -7.74 2.84
N HIS A 249 -20.94 -7.99 3.75
CA HIS A 249 -22.15 -8.75 3.42
C HIS A 249 -23.02 -8.05 2.36
N LEU A 250 -23.22 -6.74 2.50
CA LEU A 250 -24.02 -5.96 1.54
C LEU A 250 -23.37 -5.81 0.16
N THR A 251 -22.05 -5.95 0.09
CA THR A 251 -21.26 -5.77 -1.15
C THR A 251 -20.74 -7.09 -1.73
N ALA A 252 -21.18 -8.23 -1.18
CA ALA A 252 -20.80 -9.55 -1.67
C ALA A 252 -21.04 -9.69 -3.18
N GLY A 253 -20.02 -10.17 -3.91
CA GLY A 253 -20.10 -10.40 -5.35
C GLY A 253 -20.06 -9.15 -6.24
N THR A 254 -19.73 -7.97 -5.69
CA THR A 254 -19.67 -6.72 -6.48
C THR A 254 -18.26 -6.38 -6.94
N ILE A 255 -17.36 -6.02 -6.03
CA ILE A 255 -15.99 -5.58 -6.31
C ILE A 255 -14.97 -6.27 -5.40
N PRO A 256 -13.71 -6.45 -5.84
CA PRO A 256 -12.63 -6.83 -4.93
C PRO A 256 -12.34 -5.73 -3.90
N VAL A 257 -12.13 -6.13 -2.65
CA VAL A 257 -11.75 -5.25 -1.54
C VAL A 257 -10.38 -5.70 -1.02
N LEU A 258 -9.39 -4.81 -1.08
CA LEU A 258 -8.02 -5.07 -0.66
C LEU A 258 -7.73 -4.31 0.63
N LEU A 259 -7.57 -5.05 1.72
CA LEU A 259 -7.16 -4.53 3.01
C LEU A 259 -5.64 -4.34 3.00
N LEU A 260 -5.19 -3.10 3.06
CA LEU A 260 -3.77 -2.75 2.96
C LEU A 260 -3.13 -2.65 4.35
N HIS A 261 -1.86 -3.04 4.44
CA HIS A 261 -0.93 -2.93 5.58
C HIS A 261 -1.27 -3.83 6.77
N CYS A 262 -2.53 -3.81 7.17
CA CYS A 262 -3.21 -4.61 8.16
C CYS A 262 -2.65 -4.61 9.58
N TRP A 263 -1.41 -4.22 9.86
CA TRP A 263 -0.84 -4.32 11.21
C TRP A 263 -1.53 -3.41 12.23
N PRO A 264 -1.88 -3.89 13.45
CA PRO A 264 -1.64 -5.23 14.02
C PRO A 264 -2.79 -6.23 13.78
N TYR A 265 -3.72 -5.90 12.90
CA TYR A 265 -4.95 -6.63 12.56
C TYR A 265 -4.81 -7.63 11.40
N GLN A 266 -3.60 -8.08 11.03
CA GLN A 266 -3.42 -9.04 9.93
C GLN A 266 -4.18 -10.35 10.12
N ARG A 267 -4.42 -10.79 11.36
CA ARG A 267 -5.25 -11.97 11.65
C ARG A 267 -6.73 -11.73 11.38
N GLN A 268 -7.23 -10.55 11.73
CA GLN A 268 -8.60 -10.12 11.42
C GLN A 268 -8.80 -9.99 9.91
N ALA A 269 -7.84 -9.40 9.21
CA ALA A 269 -7.87 -9.32 7.75
C ALA A 269 -7.83 -10.72 7.11
N ALA A 270 -7.01 -11.65 7.65
CA ALA A 270 -6.95 -13.04 7.20
C ALA A 270 -8.29 -13.77 7.39
N TYR A 271 -8.96 -13.56 8.52
CA TYR A 271 -10.32 -14.06 8.76
C TYR A 271 -11.32 -13.56 7.71
N LEU A 272 -11.33 -12.25 7.44
CA LEU A 272 -12.23 -11.68 6.44
C LEU A 272 -11.92 -12.22 5.03
N ALA A 273 -10.65 -12.36 4.66
CA ALA A 273 -10.25 -12.95 3.38
C ALA A 273 -10.63 -14.43 3.25
N ALA A 274 -10.65 -15.18 4.35
CA ALA A 274 -11.08 -16.57 4.38
C ALA A 274 -12.61 -16.70 4.23
N VAL A 275 -13.38 -15.78 4.81
CA VAL A 275 -14.86 -15.85 4.87
C VAL A 275 -15.53 -15.17 3.67
N PHE A 276 -15.01 -14.04 3.19
CA PHE A 276 -15.61 -13.28 2.10
C PHE A 276 -14.87 -13.49 0.79
N GLU A 277 -15.59 -13.90 -0.27
CA GLU A 277 -15.01 -14.18 -1.60
C GLU A 277 -14.17 -13.02 -2.12
N GLN A 278 -14.69 -11.79 -1.98
CA GLN A 278 -14.13 -10.59 -2.58
C GLN A 278 -13.02 -9.91 -1.76
N VAL A 279 -12.69 -10.40 -0.57
CA VAL A 279 -11.69 -9.78 0.31
C VAL A 279 -10.30 -10.36 0.08
N TYR A 280 -9.33 -9.46 -0.03
CA TYR A 280 -7.90 -9.70 -0.19
C TYR A 280 -7.14 -8.88 0.85
N LEU A 281 -5.88 -9.23 1.10
CA LEU A 281 -5.02 -8.45 2.00
C LEU A 281 -3.57 -8.39 1.55
N ASP A 282 -2.87 -7.40 2.08
CA ASP A 282 -1.43 -7.34 2.14
C ASP A 282 -0.94 -6.97 3.56
N VAL A 283 0.37 -7.02 3.75
CA VAL A 283 1.05 -6.51 4.96
C VAL A 283 2.18 -5.54 4.61
N GLY A 284 2.07 -4.85 3.46
CA GLY A 284 2.99 -3.76 3.08
C GLY A 284 2.99 -2.65 4.12
N LEU A 285 3.86 -1.64 4.00
CA LEU A 285 4.23 -0.71 5.08
C LEU A 285 4.99 -1.40 6.22
N THR A 286 4.31 -2.32 6.88
CA THR A 286 4.80 -3.03 8.07
C THR A 286 6.10 -3.77 7.78
N LEU A 287 6.23 -4.45 6.64
CA LEU A 287 7.41 -5.25 6.32
C LEU A 287 8.70 -4.44 6.25
N HIS A 288 8.69 -3.24 5.68
CA HIS A 288 9.89 -2.40 5.66
C HIS A 288 10.18 -1.79 7.04
N HIS A 289 9.14 -1.57 7.87
CA HIS A 289 9.31 -1.07 9.23
C HIS A 289 9.88 -2.10 10.22
N VAL A 290 9.41 -3.35 10.19
CA VAL A 290 9.94 -4.43 11.04
C VAL A 290 11.30 -4.95 10.53
N GLY A 291 11.56 -4.78 9.22
CA GLY A 291 12.76 -5.20 8.53
C GLY A 291 12.80 -6.71 8.21
N PRO A 292 13.73 -7.16 7.35
CA PRO A 292 13.73 -8.52 6.81
C PRO A 292 13.81 -9.64 7.85
N ALA A 293 14.45 -9.38 9.00
CA ALA A 293 14.66 -10.37 10.06
C ALA A 293 13.41 -10.66 10.90
N ARG A 294 12.34 -9.86 10.77
CA ARG A 294 11.08 -10.02 11.51
C ARG A 294 9.86 -10.14 10.58
N ALA A 295 10.08 -10.07 9.27
CA ALA A 295 9.02 -10.11 8.26
C ALA A 295 8.28 -11.46 8.25
N ASP A 296 9.00 -12.55 8.53
CA ASP A 296 8.47 -13.91 8.66
C ASP A 296 7.34 -13.99 9.70
N ALA A 297 7.52 -13.39 10.89
CA ALA A 297 6.52 -13.43 11.95
C ALA A 297 5.21 -12.73 11.57
N VAL A 298 5.30 -11.58 10.88
CA VAL A 298 4.11 -10.84 10.40
C VAL A 298 3.41 -11.62 9.28
N LEU A 299 4.19 -12.17 8.33
CA LEU A 299 3.66 -12.98 7.23
C LEU A 299 3.05 -14.29 7.73
N ALA A 300 3.60 -14.90 8.78
CA ALA A 300 3.06 -16.11 9.39
C ALA A 300 1.64 -15.87 9.95
N GLU A 301 1.42 -14.74 10.64
CA GLU A 301 0.10 -14.35 11.12
C GLU A 301 -0.87 -14.00 9.98
N ALA A 302 -0.38 -13.32 8.94
CA ALA A 302 -1.19 -12.99 7.77
C ALA A 302 -1.60 -14.23 6.95
N LEU A 303 -0.76 -15.28 6.91
CA LEU A 303 -0.99 -16.52 6.18
C LEU A 303 -1.60 -17.65 7.02
N GLU A 304 -1.89 -17.41 8.29
CA GLU A 304 -2.36 -18.44 9.23
C GLU A 304 -3.62 -19.16 8.72
N ILE A 305 -4.58 -18.39 8.18
CA ILE A 305 -5.81 -18.92 7.58
C ILE A 305 -6.17 -18.30 6.23
N THR A 306 -5.35 -17.38 5.71
CA THR A 306 -5.61 -16.72 4.42
C THR A 306 -5.50 -17.71 3.27
N PRO A 307 -6.51 -17.80 2.39
CA PRO A 307 -6.34 -18.53 1.13
C PRO A 307 -5.17 -17.92 0.33
N PHE A 308 -4.15 -18.72 -0.04
CA PHE A 308 -2.90 -18.23 -0.67
C PHE A 308 -3.12 -17.36 -1.92
N ARG A 309 -4.26 -17.54 -2.59
CA ARG A 309 -4.68 -16.74 -3.74
C ARG A 309 -5.26 -15.36 -3.39
N LYS A 310 -5.19 -14.95 -2.12
CA LYS A 310 -5.75 -13.70 -1.59
C LYS A 310 -4.77 -12.82 -0.80
N LEU A 311 -3.54 -13.29 -0.57
CA LEU A 311 -2.44 -12.44 -0.11
C LEU A 311 -1.75 -11.80 -1.32
N LEU A 312 -1.44 -10.51 -1.24
CA LEU A 312 -0.69 -9.78 -2.25
C LEU A 312 0.55 -9.12 -1.65
N TYR A 313 1.54 -8.82 -2.49
CA TYR A 313 2.69 -8.00 -2.14
C TYR A 313 2.44 -6.53 -2.43
N SER A 314 2.58 -5.70 -1.40
CA SER A 314 2.73 -4.25 -1.55
C SER A 314 3.98 -3.78 -0.79
N SER A 315 4.63 -2.74 -1.29
CA SER A 315 5.69 -2.07 -0.54
C SER A 315 5.13 -1.04 0.43
N ASP A 316 4.02 -0.39 0.06
CA ASP A 316 3.57 0.89 0.58
C ASP A 316 4.68 1.94 0.65
N ALA A 317 5.66 1.85 -0.25
CA ALA A 317 6.79 2.74 -0.22
C ALA A 317 6.35 4.17 -0.54
N TYR A 318 6.63 5.08 0.38
CA TYR A 318 6.31 6.49 0.29
C TYR A 318 7.55 7.35 0.60
N GLY A 319 7.77 8.38 -0.22
CA GLY A 319 8.79 9.41 0.05
C GLY A 319 10.23 8.97 -0.23
N VAL A 320 10.73 7.92 0.41
CA VAL A 320 12.11 7.41 0.26
C VAL A 320 12.16 6.14 -0.60
N ALA A 321 13.07 6.12 -1.58
CA ALA A 321 13.21 4.98 -2.49
C ALA A 321 13.72 3.71 -1.77
N GLU A 322 14.37 3.88 -0.62
CA GLU A 322 14.80 2.82 0.28
C GLU A 322 13.65 1.85 0.64
N PHE A 323 12.42 2.35 0.80
CA PHE A 323 11.27 1.52 1.18
C PHE A 323 10.81 0.56 0.09
N TYR A 324 11.03 0.89 -1.19
CA TYR A 324 10.79 -0.07 -2.27
C TYR A 324 11.71 -1.29 -2.16
N HIS A 325 13.00 -1.05 -1.96
CA HIS A 325 13.97 -2.13 -1.81
C HIS A 325 13.75 -2.91 -0.51
N LEU A 326 13.57 -2.22 0.63
CA LEU A 326 13.36 -2.87 1.91
C LEU A 326 12.07 -3.67 1.97
N GLY A 327 10.96 -3.14 1.43
CA GLY A 327 9.68 -3.84 1.37
C GLY A 327 9.79 -5.13 0.55
N ALA A 328 10.39 -5.06 -0.65
CA ALA A 328 10.61 -6.23 -1.50
C ALA A 328 11.54 -7.25 -0.83
N LEU A 329 12.66 -6.80 -0.25
CA LEU A 329 13.60 -7.67 0.43
C LEU A 329 12.96 -8.37 1.64
N ALA A 330 12.23 -7.62 2.47
CA ALA A 330 11.56 -8.15 3.65
C ALA A 330 10.49 -9.17 3.26
N PHE A 331 9.69 -8.90 2.24
CA PHE A 331 8.71 -9.85 1.71
C PHE A 331 9.36 -11.13 1.20
N ARG A 332 10.36 -11.03 0.31
CA ARG A 332 11.06 -12.20 -0.24
C ARG A 332 11.72 -13.04 0.85
N HIS A 333 12.40 -12.38 1.79
CA HIS A 333 13.07 -13.04 2.89
C HIS A 333 12.05 -13.75 3.80
N GLY A 334 11.06 -13.03 4.33
CA GLY A 334 10.10 -13.58 5.27
C GLY A 334 9.24 -14.69 4.68
N LEU A 335 8.80 -14.54 3.42
CA LEU A 335 8.02 -15.58 2.75
C LEU A 335 8.87 -16.81 2.41
N ALA A 336 10.13 -16.62 2.02
CA ALA A 336 11.03 -17.74 1.73
C ALA A 336 11.29 -18.61 2.96
N GLU A 337 11.60 -17.98 4.10
CA GLU A 337 11.82 -18.71 5.36
C GLU A 337 10.55 -19.47 5.79
N LEU A 338 9.38 -18.81 5.77
CA LEU A 338 8.10 -19.42 6.15
C LEU A 338 7.75 -20.63 5.27
N LEU A 339 7.88 -20.49 3.95
CA LEU A 339 7.56 -21.58 3.01
C LEU A 339 8.61 -22.70 3.08
N GLN A 340 9.89 -22.37 3.25
CA GLN A 340 10.94 -23.36 3.39
C GLN A 340 10.78 -24.18 4.67
N GLU A 341 10.44 -23.55 5.79
CA GLU A 341 10.17 -24.24 7.06
C GLU A 341 9.04 -25.27 6.91
N ARG A 342 7.97 -24.92 6.20
CA ARG A 342 6.85 -25.83 5.90
C ARG A 342 7.27 -27.00 5.00
N VAL A 343 8.17 -26.75 4.04
CA VAL A 343 8.73 -27.81 3.17
C VAL A 343 9.61 -28.75 3.96
N ASP A 344 10.50 -28.21 4.80
CA ASP A 344 11.43 -29.01 5.62
C ASP A 344 10.68 -29.84 6.67
N ALA A 345 9.50 -29.37 7.11
CA ALA A 345 8.61 -30.07 8.02
C ALA A 345 7.68 -31.11 7.34
N ASP A 346 7.75 -31.27 6.01
CA ASP A 346 6.85 -32.14 5.22
C ASP A 346 5.35 -31.74 5.31
N GLU A 347 5.07 -30.49 5.63
CA GLU A 347 3.71 -29.91 5.69
C GLU A 347 3.32 -29.22 4.37
N LEU A 348 4.28 -29.01 3.47
CA LEU A 348 4.08 -28.38 2.16
C LEU A 348 5.03 -28.97 1.12
N SER A 349 4.52 -29.35 -0.05
CA SER A 349 5.39 -29.80 -1.13
C SER A 349 6.20 -28.63 -1.72
N LEU A 350 7.43 -28.88 -2.18
CA LEU A 350 8.22 -27.85 -2.86
C LEU A 350 7.47 -27.22 -4.06
N PRO A 351 6.81 -27.99 -4.95
CA PRO A 351 6.00 -27.39 -6.03
C PRO A 351 4.89 -26.45 -5.52
N ASP A 352 4.23 -26.79 -4.41
CA ASP A 352 3.21 -25.92 -3.82
C ASP A 352 3.81 -24.64 -3.23
N ALA A 353 4.95 -24.74 -2.54
CA ALA A 353 5.67 -23.57 -2.03
C ALA A 353 6.05 -22.60 -3.16
N LEU A 354 6.61 -23.09 -4.27
CA LEU A 354 6.97 -22.28 -5.43
C LEU A 354 5.75 -21.59 -6.06
N ARG A 355 4.61 -22.29 -6.09
CA ARG A 355 3.35 -21.75 -6.60
C ARG A 355 2.77 -20.67 -5.69
N ILE A 356 2.82 -20.86 -4.37
CA ILE A 356 2.40 -19.85 -3.39
C ILE A 356 3.27 -18.60 -3.52
N ALA A 357 4.59 -18.74 -3.59
CA ALA A 357 5.51 -17.63 -3.80
C ALA A 357 5.17 -16.79 -5.04
N ARG A 358 4.87 -17.45 -6.16
CA ARG A 358 4.46 -16.76 -7.40
C ARG A 358 3.11 -16.06 -7.27
N TRP A 359 2.12 -16.71 -6.64
CA TRP A 359 0.80 -16.11 -6.44
C TRP A 359 0.86 -14.84 -5.60
N THR A 360 1.51 -14.90 -4.44
CA THR A 360 1.55 -13.79 -3.49
C THR A 360 2.40 -12.62 -3.99
N GLY A 361 3.51 -12.90 -4.67
CA GLY A 361 4.40 -11.87 -5.20
C GLY A 361 3.95 -11.25 -6.53
N ARG A 362 3.09 -11.92 -7.31
CA ARG A 362 2.76 -11.49 -8.68
C ARG A 362 1.33 -11.83 -9.12
N ASP A 363 1.00 -13.11 -9.27
CA ASP A 363 -0.16 -13.51 -10.07
C ASP A 363 -1.50 -13.07 -9.46
N ASN A 364 -1.60 -13.00 -8.14
CA ASN A 364 -2.82 -12.55 -7.47
C ASN A 364 -3.15 -11.11 -7.85
N ALA A 365 -2.14 -10.23 -7.87
CA ALA A 365 -2.28 -8.83 -8.26
C ALA A 365 -2.67 -8.70 -9.74
N LEU A 366 -1.96 -9.39 -10.64
CA LEU A 366 -2.29 -9.38 -12.07
C LEU A 366 -3.75 -9.78 -12.31
N ARG A 367 -4.22 -10.83 -11.63
CA ARG A 367 -5.59 -11.32 -11.78
C ARG A 367 -6.64 -10.37 -11.21
N VAL A 368 -6.45 -9.86 -9.99
CA VAL A 368 -7.49 -9.04 -9.32
C VAL A 368 -7.65 -7.68 -10.00
N TYR A 369 -6.56 -7.10 -10.50
CA TYR A 369 -6.55 -5.84 -11.24
C TYR A 369 -6.73 -6.01 -12.75
N ARG A 370 -6.83 -7.25 -13.25
CA ARG A 370 -6.92 -7.60 -14.68
C ARG A 370 -5.80 -6.98 -15.52
N LEU A 371 -4.59 -6.96 -14.96
CA LEU A 371 -3.42 -6.41 -15.62
C LEU A 371 -2.90 -7.40 -16.68
N PRO A 372 -2.39 -6.90 -17.81
CA PRO A 372 -1.69 -7.75 -18.78
C PRO A 372 -0.46 -8.38 -18.12
N ASP A 373 -0.21 -9.65 -18.42
CA ASP A 373 1.06 -10.27 -18.07
C ASP A 373 2.08 -9.93 -19.17
N HIS A 374 3.06 -9.10 -18.82
CA HIS A 374 4.18 -8.75 -19.69
C HIS A 374 5.44 -9.55 -19.37
N GLY A 375 5.31 -10.68 -18.66
CA GLY A 375 6.44 -11.59 -18.45
C GLY A 375 7.05 -12.07 -19.77
N PRO A 376 8.33 -12.50 -19.77
CA PRO A 376 8.86 -13.21 -20.91
C PRO A 376 7.94 -14.40 -21.21
N GLN A 377 7.46 -14.50 -22.45
CA GLN A 377 6.85 -15.72 -22.92
C GLN A 377 7.95 -16.77 -22.88
N ASP A 378 7.87 -17.71 -21.93
CA ASP A 378 8.69 -18.91 -21.97
C ASP A 378 8.25 -19.69 -23.23
N ASP A 379 9.00 -19.53 -24.32
CA ASP A 379 8.98 -20.41 -25.50
C ASP A 379 9.70 -21.73 -25.19
#